data_AF-A0A179D2U8-F1
#
_entry.id   AF-A0A179D2U8-F1
#
_cell.length_a   1.000
_cell.length_b   1.000
_cell.length_c   1.000
_cell.angle_alpha   90.00
_cell.angle_beta   90.00
_cell.angle_gamma   90.00
#
_symmetry.space_group_name_H-M   'P 1'
#
loop_
_entity.id
_entity.type
_entity.pdbx_description
1 polymer ?
#
loop_
_entity_poly.entity_id
_entity_poly.type
_entity_poly.pdbx_seq_one_letter_code
_entity_poly.pdbx_strand_id
1 'polypeptide(L)'
;MSKSEEKLQEAFAGESQANRRYLAFAKKAEEEGFPGIAKMFRAAAEAETIHALNHLRAMGGIKSTAENVQAAIHGETYEFKTMYPEMIEIAEKEGNQEAKRSFFYANEAEKMHAAMFERALMYIKEGKDAPVDQIYVCPVCGYTVEGSRPDKCKVCWAEGSKFIEIK
;
A
#
# COMPACT_ATOMS: atom_id res chain seq x y z
N MET A 1 21.21 -4.38 16.46
CA MET A 1 20.73 -5.42 15.53
C MET A 1 21.88 -6.35 15.22
N SER A 2 21.60 -7.64 15.03
CA SER A 2 22.59 -8.58 14.50
C SER A 2 22.77 -8.36 13.00
N LYS A 3 23.90 -8.82 12.43
CA LYS A 3 24.12 -8.78 10.97
C LYS A 3 23.01 -9.54 10.23
N SER A 4 22.53 -10.65 10.79
CA SER A 4 21.45 -11.42 10.19
C SER A 4 20.11 -10.67 10.20
N GLU A 5 19.82 -9.88 11.24
CA GLU A 5 18.62 -9.03 11.29
C GLU A 5 18.68 -7.94 10.20
N GLU A 6 19.84 -7.30 10.01
CA GLU A 6 20.03 -6.33 8.93
C GLU A 6 19.83 -6.97 7.55
N LYS A 7 20.36 -8.18 7.35
CA LYS A 7 20.17 -8.93 6.09
C LYS A 7 18.72 -9.39 5.88
N LEU A 8 17.99 -9.72 6.93
CA LEU A 8 16.56 -10.00 6.81
C LEU A 8 15.76 -8.76 6.40
N GLN A 9 16.12 -7.57 6.92
CA GLN A 9 15.47 -6.32 6.54
C GLN A 9 15.75 -5.96 5.08
N GLU A 10 17.02 -6.09 4.64
CA GLU A 10 17.40 -5.92 3.24
C GLU A 10 16.64 -6.89 2.32
N ALA A 11 16.56 -8.17 2.70
CA ALA A 11 15.83 -9.19 1.95
C ALA A 11 14.32 -8.88 1.89
N PHE A 12 13.69 -8.53 3.02
CA PHE A 12 12.29 -8.12 3.05
C PHE A 12 11.99 -6.96 2.10
N ALA A 13 12.85 -5.94 2.09
CA ALA A 13 12.72 -4.81 1.17
C ALA A 13 12.89 -5.24 -0.30
N GLY A 14 13.86 -6.13 -0.58
CA GLY A 14 14.11 -6.66 -1.92
C GLY A 14 12.94 -7.48 -2.46
N GLU A 15 12.41 -8.40 -1.66
CA GLU A 15 11.29 -9.26 -2.03
C GLU A 15 10.00 -8.45 -2.23
N SER A 16 9.76 -7.45 -1.37
CA SER A 16 8.61 -6.54 -1.50
C SER A 16 8.66 -5.75 -2.82
N GLN A 17 9.84 -5.26 -3.21
CA GLN A 17 10.05 -4.56 -4.48
C GLN A 17 9.95 -5.50 -5.69
N ALA A 18 10.47 -6.73 -5.59
CA ALA A 18 10.38 -7.74 -6.65
C ALA A 18 8.92 -8.10 -6.94
N ASN A 19 8.15 -8.42 -5.89
CA ASN A 19 6.73 -8.70 -5.98
C ASN A 19 5.95 -7.59 -6.73
N ARG A 20 6.10 -6.32 -6.33
CA ARG A 20 5.39 -5.20 -6.96
C ARG A 20 5.78 -5.01 -8.43
N ARG A 21 7.07 -5.18 -8.77
CA ARG A 21 7.55 -5.14 -10.16
C ARG A 21 6.95 -6.26 -11.00
N TYR A 22 6.94 -7.49 -10.49
CA TYR A 22 6.43 -8.64 -11.24
C TYR A 22 4.92 -8.55 -11.51
N LEU A 23 4.12 -7.99 -10.59
CA LEU A 23 2.71 -7.71 -10.88
C LEU A 23 2.53 -6.66 -11.99
N ALA A 24 3.36 -5.60 -12.00
CA ALA A 24 3.34 -4.60 -13.07
C ALA A 24 3.75 -5.22 -14.42
N PHE A 25 4.78 -6.08 -14.44
CA PHE A 25 5.23 -6.78 -15.63
C PHE A 25 4.21 -7.78 -16.14
N ALA A 26 3.50 -8.47 -15.23
CA ALA A 26 2.42 -9.37 -15.61
C ALA A 26 1.29 -8.64 -16.33
N LYS A 27 0.90 -7.45 -15.84
CA LYS A 27 -0.10 -6.61 -16.50
C LYS A 27 0.37 -6.21 -17.90
N LYS A 28 1.61 -5.74 -18.02
CA LYS A 28 2.19 -5.34 -19.30
C LYS A 28 2.26 -6.50 -20.30
N ALA A 29 2.65 -7.69 -19.86
CA ALA A 29 2.68 -8.89 -20.68
C ALA A 29 1.28 -9.31 -21.16
N GLU A 30 0.25 -9.13 -20.34
CA GLU A 30 -1.14 -9.37 -20.74
C GLU A 30 -1.60 -8.39 -21.83
N GLU A 31 -1.31 -7.09 -21.65
CA GLU A 31 -1.61 -6.02 -22.61
C GLU A 31 -0.94 -6.26 -23.98
N GLU A 32 0.23 -6.90 -23.99
CA GLU A 32 1.00 -7.23 -25.19
C GLU A 32 0.65 -8.62 -25.79
N GLY A 33 -0.30 -9.35 -25.20
CA GLY A 33 -0.75 -10.64 -25.73
C GLY A 33 0.15 -11.83 -25.39
N PHE A 34 0.92 -11.75 -24.28
CA PHE A 34 1.79 -12.82 -23.78
C PHE A 34 1.23 -13.47 -22.49
N PRO A 35 0.11 -14.21 -22.54
CA PRO A 35 -0.56 -14.73 -21.34
C PRO A 35 0.30 -15.76 -20.56
N GLY A 36 1.16 -16.52 -21.26
CA GLY A 36 2.09 -17.44 -20.62
C GLY A 36 3.14 -16.72 -19.76
N ILE A 37 3.72 -15.64 -20.29
CA ILE A 37 4.70 -14.80 -19.57
C ILE A 37 4.02 -14.06 -18.42
N ALA A 38 2.82 -13.51 -18.64
CA ALA A 38 2.03 -12.89 -17.59
C ALA A 38 1.76 -13.87 -16.43
N LYS A 39 1.43 -15.13 -16.73
CA LYS A 39 1.25 -16.18 -15.73
C LYS A 39 2.54 -16.48 -14.96
N MET A 40 3.70 -16.54 -15.63
CA MET A 40 4.99 -16.75 -14.97
C MET A 40 5.33 -15.61 -14.01
N PHE A 41 5.12 -14.35 -14.42
CA PHE A 41 5.33 -13.20 -13.54
C PHE A 41 4.38 -13.19 -12.34
N ARG A 42 3.10 -13.55 -12.52
CA ARG A 42 2.16 -13.68 -11.38
C ARG A 42 2.60 -14.78 -10.40
N ALA A 43 3.10 -15.92 -10.92
CA ALA A 43 3.61 -17.00 -10.09
C ALA A 43 4.87 -16.58 -9.30
N ALA A 44 5.80 -15.88 -9.94
CA ALA A 44 6.97 -15.32 -9.25
C ALA A 44 6.58 -14.29 -8.20
N ALA A 45 5.64 -13.37 -8.51
CA ALA A 45 5.14 -12.41 -7.54
C ALA A 45 4.57 -13.09 -6.29
N GLU A 46 3.79 -14.17 -6.45
CA GLU A 46 3.27 -14.94 -5.32
C GLU A 46 4.39 -15.57 -4.49
N ALA A 47 5.43 -16.11 -5.13
CA ALA A 47 6.60 -16.64 -4.42
C ALA A 47 7.32 -15.55 -3.61
N GLU A 48 7.51 -14.35 -4.18
CA GLU A 48 8.17 -13.26 -3.45
C GLU A 48 7.32 -12.73 -2.29
N THR A 49 5.98 -12.79 -2.39
CA THR A 49 5.09 -12.55 -1.23
C THR A 49 5.43 -13.52 -0.10
N ILE A 50 5.57 -14.82 -0.40
CA ILE A 50 5.88 -15.84 0.60
C ILE A 50 7.26 -15.59 1.22
N HIS A 51 8.27 -15.27 0.40
CA HIS A 51 9.62 -14.95 0.89
C HIS A 51 9.62 -13.72 1.80
N ALA A 52 9.00 -12.61 1.36
CA ALA A 52 8.88 -11.39 2.15
C ALA A 52 8.22 -11.65 3.51
N LEU A 53 7.11 -12.37 3.53
CA LEU A 53 6.40 -12.71 4.77
C LEU A 53 7.23 -13.63 5.69
N ASN A 54 8.02 -14.56 5.13
CA ASN A 54 8.92 -15.39 5.92
C ASN A 54 10.03 -14.57 6.58
N HIS A 55 10.63 -13.62 5.86
CA HIS A 55 11.63 -12.71 6.43
C HIS A 55 11.02 -11.81 7.50
N LEU A 56 9.83 -11.25 7.27
CA LEU A 56 9.13 -10.43 8.26
C LEU A 56 8.81 -11.22 9.54
N ARG A 57 8.38 -12.48 9.41
CA ARG A 57 8.19 -13.39 10.57
C ARG A 57 9.50 -13.66 11.30
N ALA A 58 10.58 -13.96 10.58
CA ALA A 58 11.89 -14.24 11.17
C ALA A 58 12.46 -13.04 11.96
N MET A 59 12.12 -11.81 11.56
CA MET A 59 12.46 -10.58 12.29
C MET A 59 11.53 -10.27 13.47
N GLY A 60 10.46 -11.04 13.68
CA GLY A 60 9.43 -10.71 14.68
C GLY A 60 8.61 -9.48 14.31
N GLY A 61 8.52 -9.14 13.02
CA GLY A 61 7.80 -7.97 12.52
C GLY A 61 6.28 -8.14 12.48
N ILE A 62 5.76 -9.36 12.67
CA ILE A 62 4.33 -9.64 12.81
C ILE A 62 4.01 -9.89 14.28
N LYS A 63 3.26 -8.96 14.87
CA LYS A 63 2.88 -8.97 16.30
C LYS A 63 1.37 -9.18 16.46
N SER A 64 0.82 -8.79 17.62
CA SER A 64 -0.64 -8.79 17.82
C SER A 64 -1.32 -7.80 16.85
N THR A 65 -2.61 -8.01 16.56
CA THR A 65 -3.39 -7.10 15.69
C THR A 65 -3.33 -5.66 16.20
N ALA A 66 -3.42 -5.44 17.51
CA ALA A 66 -3.31 -4.13 18.13
C ALA A 66 -1.96 -3.46 17.84
N GLU A 67 -0.86 -4.20 17.99
CA GLU A 67 0.49 -3.69 17.73
C GLU A 67 0.72 -3.42 16.23
N ASN A 68 0.22 -4.28 15.35
CA ASN A 68 0.33 -4.10 13.91
C ASN A 68 -0.47 -2.89 13.43
N VAL A 69 -1.69 -2.68 13.95
CA VAL A 69 -2.50 -1.48 13.67
C VAL A 69 -1.80 -0.22 14.19
N GLN A 70 -1.23 -0.26 15.39
CA GLN A 70 -0.47 0.87 15.93
C GLN A 70 0.77 1.20 15.08
N ALA A 71 1.47 0.17 14.60
CA ALA A 71 2.60 0.35 13.69
C ALA A 71 2.17 0.96 12.35
N ALA A 72 1.03 0.52 11.80
CA ALA A 72 0.45 1.11 10.59
C ALA A 72 0.12 2.59 10.80
N ILE A 73 -0.58 2.96 11.87
CA ILE A 73 -0.90 4.38 12.20
C ILE A 73 0.37 5.23 12.22
N HIS A 74 1.45 4.74 12.84
CA HIS A 74 2.71 5.47 12.90
C HIS A 74 3.34 5.63 11.51
N GLY A 75 3.37 4.58 10.70
CA GLY A 75 3.88 4.60 9.33
C GLY A 75 3.10 5.59 8.48
N GLU A 76 1.80 5.39 8.35
CA GLU A 76 0.89 6.24 7.57
C GLU A 76 0.99 7.71 8.00
N THR A 77 1.00 7.98 9.32
CA THR A 77 1.12 9.34 9.85
C THR A 77 2.44 10.00 9.50
N TYR A 78 3.55 9.27 9.60
CA TYR A 78 4.86 9.77 9.17
C TYR A 78 4.86 10.06 7.67
N GLU A 79 4.26 9.18 6.86
CA GLU A 79 4.21 9.35 5.42
C GLU A 79 3.47 10.63 5.02
N PHE A 80 2.23 10.85 5.51
CA PHE A 80 1.45 12.00 5.07
C PHE A 80 1.78 13.33 5.78
N LYS A 81 2.41 13.30 6.96
CA LYS A 81 2.80 14.53 7.69
C LYS A 81 4.22 14.99 7.39
N THR A 82 5.11 14.07 6.99
CA THR A 82 6.54 14.37 6.84
C THR A 82 7.07 13.92 5.49
N MET A 83 7.06 12.61 5.20
CA MET A 83 7.76 12.06 4.05
C MET A 83 7.25 12.61 2.71
N TYR A 84 5.95 12.46 2.42
CA TYR A 84 5.40 12.91 1.15
C TYR A 84 5.37 14.43 1.00
N PRO A 85 5.03 15.24 2.03
CA PRO A 85 5.16 16.69 1.93
C PRO A 85 6.56 17.15 1.50
N GLU A 86 7.61 16.58 2.08
CA GLU A 86 9.00 16.87 1.69
C GLU A 86 9.30 16.44 0.25
N MET A 87 8.87 15.23 -0.15
CA MET A 87 9.06 14.72 -1.51
C MET A 87 8.30 15.54 -2.57
N ILE A 88 7.10 16.02 -2.24
CA ILE A 88 6.30 16.90 -3.10
C ILE A 88 7.01 18.23 -3.31
N GLU A 89 7.55 18.84 -2.24
CA GLU A 89 8.29 20.10 -2.33
C GLU A 89 9.56 19.95 -3.18
N ILE A 90 10.30 18.85 -3.02
CA ILE A 90 11.47 18.53 -3.86
C ILE A 90 11.06 18.40 -5.33
N ALA A 91 10.05 17.59 -5.63
CA ALA A 91 9.59 17.38 -7.01
C ALA A 91 9.07 18.67 -7.66
N GLU A 92 8.45 19.56 -6.87
CA GLU A 92 8.02 20.88 -7.33
C GLU A 92 9.21 21.79 -7.67
N LYS A 93 10.23 21.85 -6.80
CA LYS A 93 11.47 22.62 -7.05
C LYS A 93 12.22 22.14 -8.29
N GLU A 94 12.22 20.84 -8.53
CA GLU A 94 12.85 20.23 -9.72
C GLU A 94 12.00 20.34 -10.99
N GLY A 95 10.73 20.74 -10.87
CA GLY A 95 9.77 20.76 -11.98
C GLY A 95 9.32 19.37 -12.44
N ASN A 96 9.58 18.31 -11.66
CA ASN A 96 9.20 16.94 -11.99
C ASN A 96 7.70 16.69 -11.68
N GLN A 97 6.85 17.01 -12.65
CA GLN A 97 5.39 16.92 -12.49
C GLN A 97 4.88 15.49 -12.29
N GLU A 98 5.57 14.48 -12.83
CA GLU A 98 5.16 13.09 -12.67
C GLU A 98 5.40 12.61 -11.24
N ALA A 99 6.60 12.89 -10.69
CA ALA A 99 6.91 12.58 -9.31
C ALA A 99 5.99 13.34 -8.36
N LYS A 100 5.81 14.66 -8.57
CA LYS A 100 4.90 15.50 -7.77
C LYS A 100 3.49 14.90 -7.73
N ARG A 101 2.95 14.52 -8.89
CA ARG A 101 1.62 13.90 -8.98
C ARG A 101 1.56 12.56 -8.24
N SER A 102 2.57 11.71 -8.39
CA SER A 102 2.63 10.41 -7.71
C SER A 102 2.66 10.57 -6.19
N PHE A 103 3.52 11.45 -5.68
CA PHE A 103 3.62 11.71 -4.24
C PHE A 103 2.35 12.36 -3.69
N PHE A 104 1.75 13.29 -4.43
CA PHE A 104 0.48 13.89 -4.04
C PHE A 104 -0.65 12.86 -3.93
N TYR A 105 -0.73 11.93 -4.88
CA TYR A 105 -1.73 10.85 -4.84
C TYR A 105 -1.57 9.95 -3.62
N ALA A 106 -0.33 9.51 -3.32
CA ALA A 106 -0.05 8.70 -2.14
C ALA A 106 -0.37 9.48 -0.85
N ASN A 107 0.08 10.73 -0.74
CA ASN A 107 -0.19 11.59 0.42
C ASN A 107 -1.68 11.73 0.76
N GLU A 108 -2.55 11.86 -0.25
CA GLU A 108 -4.01 11.92 -0.01
C GLU A 108 -4.61 10.56 0.38
N ALA A 109 -4.03 9.45 -0.08
CA ALA A 109 -4.46 8.11 0.30
C ALA A 109 -4.04 7.78 1.74
N GLU A 110 -2.80 8.08 2.13
CA GLU A 110 -2.26 7.75 3.46
C GLU A 110 -3.01 8.47 4.60
N LYS A 111 -3.56 9.67 4.32
CA LYS A 111 -4.49 10.35 5.26
C LYS A 111 -5.73 9.50 5.57
N MET A 112 -6.26 8.82 4.55
CA MET A 112 -7.42 7.93 4.71
C MET A 112 -7.03 6.64 5.42
N HIS A 113 -5.86 6.09 5.12
CA HIS A 113 -5.35 4.89 5.78
C HIS A 113 -5.10 5.12 7.27
N ALA A 114 -4.45 6.23 7.63
CA ALA A 114 -4.26 6.60 9.04
C ALA A 114 -5.60 6.71 9.78
N ALA A 115 -6.58 7.43 9.23
CA ALA A 115 -7.90 7.58 9.84
C ALA A 115 -8.64 6.23 9.99
N MET A 116 -8.53 5.35 8.99
CA MET A 116 -9.10 4.00 9.02
C MET A 116 -8.48 3.15 10.13
N PHE A 117 -7.15 3.15 10.26
CA PHE A 117 -6.48 2.39 11.32
C PHE A 117 -6.65 2.98 12.72
N GLU A 118 -6.71 4.32 12.85
CA GLU A 118 -7.05 4.98 14.12
C GLU A 118 -8.43 4.56 14.61
N ARG A 119 -9.43 4.51 13.71
CA ARG A 119 -10.77 3.99 13.99
C ARG A 119 -10.71 2.53 14.42
N ALA A 120 -9.99 1.67 13.69
CA ALA A 120 -9.84 0.26 14.03
C ALA A 120 -9.23 0.05 15.44
N LEU A 121 -8.23 0.86 15.80
CA LEU A 121 -7.59 0.78 17.10
C LEU A 121 -8.56 1.11 18.26
N MET A 122 -9.54 1.99 18.05
CA MET A 122 -10.56 2.28 19.06
C MET A 122 -11.40 1.03 19.39
N TYR A 123 -11.80 0.26 18.38
CA TYR A 123 -12.54 -0.99 18.59
C TYR A 123 -11.69 -2.08 19.26
N ILE A 124 -10.44 -2.22 18.82
CA ILE A 124 -9.50 -3.19 19.41
C ILE A 124 -9.27 -2.91 20.90
N LYS A 125 -9.18 -1.64 21.31
CA LYS A 125 -9.05 -1.25 22.72
C LYS A 125 -10.26 -1.63 23.57
N GLU A 126 -11.44 -1.77 22.97
CA GLU A 126 -12.65 -2.28 23.62
C GLU A 126 -12.78 -3.82 23.55
N GLY A 127 -11.79 -4.52 22.98
CA GLY A 127 -11.86 -5.97 22.77
C GLY A 127 -12.85 -6.38 21.67
N LYS A 128 -13.16 -5.46 20.74
CA LYS A 128 -14.09 -5.67 19.63
C LYS A 128 -13.36 -5.61 18.29
N ASP A 129 -13.96 -6.23 17.29
CA ASP A 129 -13.58 -5.99 15.90
C ASP A 129 -14.23 -4.69 15.38
N ALA A 130 -13.62 -4.08 14.36
CA ALA A 130 -14.17 -2.88 13.74
C ALA A 130 -15.39 -3.26 12.88
N PRO A 131 -16.53 -2.55 12.98
CA PRO A 131 -17.59 -2.65 11.99
C PRO A 131 -17.07 -2.01 10.70
N VAL A 132 -16.94 -2.81 9.65
CA VAL A 132 -16.49 -2.38 8.32
C VAL A 132 -17.60 -2.68 7.33
N ASP A 133 -18.06 -1.64 6.63
CA ASP A 133 -18.93 -1.78 5.45
C ASP A 133 -18.09 -2.19 4.23
N GLN A 134 -18.51 -1.87 3.01
CA GLN A 134 -17.66 -2.06 1.84
C GLN A 134 -16.49 -1.07 1.86
N ILE A 135 -15.29 -1.53 1.47
CA ILE A 135 -14.12 -0.67 1.24
C ILE A 135 -13.87 -0.59 -0.26
N TYR A 136 -13.68 0.63 -0.76
CA TYR A 136 -13.40 0.91 -2.16
C TYR A 136 -12.07 1.62 -2.34
N VAL A 137 -11.26 1.18 -3.31
CA VAL A 137 -9.96 1.78 -3.65
C VAL A 137 -9.97 2.30 -5.08
N CYS A 138 -9.55 3.56 -5.27
CA CYS A 138 -9.37 4.14 -6.59
C CYS A 138 -8.18 3.46 -7.31
N PRO A 139 -8.37 2.87 -8.50
CA PRO A 139 -7.30 2.15 -9.20
C PRO A 139 -6.24 3.08 -9.83
N VAL A 140 -6.45 4.39 -9.78
CA VAL A 140 -5.55 5.40 -10.38
C VAL A 140 -4.62 6.00 -9.33
N CYS A 141 -5.17 6.40 -8.18
CA CYS A 141 -4.42 7.16 -7.18
C CYS A 141 -4.42 6.52 -5.78
N GLY A 142 -5.05 5.36 -5.61
CA GLY A 142 -5.09 4.67 -4.31
C GLY A 142 -6.04 5.26 -3.27
N TYR A 143 -6.82 6.30 -3.60
CA TYR A 143 -7.77 6.89 -2.65
C TYR A 143 -8.76 5.83 -2.13
N THR A 144 -8.78 5.66 -0.80
CA THR A 144 -9.54 4.63 -0.09
C THR A 144 -10.74 5.25 0.63
N VAL A 145 -11.90 4.60 0.52
CA VAL A 145 -13.14 5.05 1.16
C VAL A 145 -13.93 3.86 1.71
N GLU A 146 -14.48 4.04 2.92
CA GLU A 146 -15.36 3.08 3.59
C GLU A 146 -16.83 3.45 3.38
N GLY A 147 -17.71 2.46 3.30
CA GLY A 147 -19.15 2.64 3.09
C GLY A 147 -19.50 2.75 1.61
N SER A 148 -20.06 3.88 1.19
CA SER A 148 -20.58 4.03 -0.18
C SER A 148 -19.48 4.33 -1.20
N ARG A 149 -19.51 3.61 -2.34
CA ARG A 149 -18.70 3.94 -3.51
C ARG A 149 -19.02 5.36 -4.01
N PRO A 150 -18.02 6.25 -4.15
CA PRO A 150 -18.25 7.63 -4.61
C PRO A 150 -18.53 7.67 -6.11
N ASP A 151 -19.22 8.71 -6.58
CA ASP A 151 -19.44 8.92 -8.02
C ASP A 151 -18.15 9.28 -8.77
N LYS A 152 -17.24 10.01 -8.12
CA LYS A 152 -15.91 10.37 -8.63
C LYS A 152 -14.88 10.35 -7.51
N CYS A 153 -13.64 9.99 -7.86
CA CYS A 153 -12.51 10.11 -6.97
C CYS A 153 -12.23 11.59 -6.65
N LYS A 154 -12.16 11.94 -5.37
CA LYS A 154 -11.90 13.31 -4.90
C LYS A 154 -10.46 13.79 -5.14
N VAL A 155 -9.55 12.87 -5.46
CA VAL A 155 -8.11 13.16 -5.66
C VAL A 155 -7.78 13.27 -7.15
N CYS A 156 -8.12 12.23 -7.94
CA CYS A 156 -7.72 12.15 -9.35
C CYS A 156 -8.89 12.24 -10.34
N TRP A 157 -10.12 12.44 -9.86
CA TRP A 157 -11.33 12.58 -10.69
C TRP A 157 -11.72 11.37 -11.54
N ALA A 158 -11.14 10.19 -11.26
CA ALA A 158 -11.54 8.95 -11.89
C ALA A 158 -13.00 8.62 -11.57
N GLU A 159 -13.73 8.07 -12.56
CA GLU A 159 -15.12 7.65 -12.41
C GLU A 159 -15.28 6.59 -11.32
N GLY A 160 -16.30 6.77 -10.49
CA GLY A 160 -16.64 5.92 -9.35
C GLY A 160 -16.82 4.46 -9.70
N SER A 161 -17.36 4.18 -10.89
CA SER A 161 -17.55 2.83 -11.42
C SER A 161 -16.23 2.03 -11.56
N LYS A 162 -15.08 2.70 -11.55
CA LYS A 162 -13.75 2.06 -11.65
C LYS A 162 -13.17 1.66 -10.30
N PHE A 163 -13.74 2.12 -9.19
CA PHE A 163 -13.26 1.76 -7.86
C PHE A 163 -13.33 0.24 -7.67
N ILE A 164 -12.26 -0.29 -7.07
CA ILE A 164 -12.14 -1.71 -6.75
C ILE A 164 -12.72 -1.92 -5.35
N GLU A 165 -13.71 -2.80 -5.22
CA GLU A 165 -14.20 -3.25 -3.92
C GLU A 165 -13.23 -4.27 -3.32
N ILE A 166 -12.84 -4.05 -2.07
CA ILE A 166 -11.99 -4.97 -1.31
C ILE A 166 -12.88 -5.99 -0.58
N LYS A 167 -12.50 -7.27 -0.64
CA LYS A 167 -13.24 -8.40 -0.07
C LYS A 167 -12.44 -9.11 1.02
#